data_AF-A0AA43CQ87-F1
#
_entry.id   AF-A0AA43CQ87-F1
#
_cell.length_a   1.000
_cell.length_b   1.000
_cell.length_c   1.000
_cell.angle_alpha   90.00
_cell.angle_beta   90.00
_cell.angle_gamma   90.00
#
_symmetry.space_group_name_H-M   'P 1'
#
loop_
_entity.id
_entity.type
_entity.pdbx_description
1 polymer ?
#
loop_
_entity_poly.entity_id
_entity_poly.type
_entity_poly.pdbx_seq_one_letter_code
_entity_poly.pdbx_strand_id
1 'polypeptide(L)'
;MHRWLPTALLTLVLSPAAAAPNIDPRPDPLGYLRQALAATCALEDPGAGALGERLGGAGILDRKAFGAAGWRRRYQLGWGDELVLIRHAPDGLLRRFAVEYHQRQPDDALRPVATAIAGSDCRIFHGRLMRYDLEGHAVEIELLGAGLAPSGAREPLNPPVPAGRDPGGVTVALFDSGLNYTLPTFSGRLARGRDGNALGYDFWELDARPFDNNPVGSAFFPVRHGTAVASVLIEEAPQVRLLPFRYPRPDMTRMADMVHGAFKTGARIVAMPMGSANRNDWAEFARAVRALSDHPHQMLFVVSAGNDGRNIDEDPVYPAALDLDNLLVVTSSDDLGRLAPGSNWGRESVDLMVPAEDLRIVDFTGAPGRGSGSSFAVPRVAALAARLLAANPGWRAPELKAAILARAQPPPGDGHSPVRHGWLADPTADALP
;
A
#
# COMPACT_ATOMS: atom_id res chain seq x y z
N MET A 1 37.11 -37.32 -76.09
CA MET A 1 38.23 -37.06 -75.15
C MET A 1 37.69 -36.28 -73.96
N HIS A 2 38.03 -36.72 -72.76
CA HIS A 2 37.51 -36.28 -71.46
C HIS A 2 37.52 -34.76 -71.22
N ARG A 3 36.53 -34.26 -70.46
CA ARG A 3 36.75 -33.57 -69.16
C ARG A 3 35.45 -33.22 -68.43
N TRP A 4 35.27 -33.92 -67.32
CA TRP A 4 34.61 -33.65 -66.04
C TRP A 4 33.99 -32.26 -65.79
N LEU A 5 32.71 -32.28 -65.37
CA LEU A 5 32.00 -31.21 -64.67
C LEU A 5 32.47 -31.10 -63.21
N PRO A 6 32.64 -29.90 -62.63
CA PRO A 6 32.73 -29.74 -61.18
C PRO A 6 31.37 -29.33 -60.60
N THR A 7 30.91 -30.11 -59.63
CA THR A 7 29.82 -29.81 -58.71
C THR A 7 30.27 -28.66 -57.80
N ALA A 8 29.66 -27.48 -57.93
CA ALA A 8 29.88 -26.38 -56.99
C ALA A 8 29.03 -26.60 -55.74
N LEU A 9 29.68 -26.95 -54.63
CA LEU A 9 29.09 -26.94 -53.29
C LEU A 9 28.74 -25.49 -52.92
N LEU A 10 27.46 -25.24 -52.65
CA LEU A 10 26.98 -24.02 -52.04
C LEU A 10 27.36 -24.04 -50.54
N THR A 11 28.48 -23.42 -50.17
CA THR A 11 28.82 -23.19 -48.77
C THR A 11 27.93 -22.07 -48.22
N LEU A 12 26.93 -22.46 -47.44
CA LEU A 12 26.16 -21.54 -46.60
C LEU A 12 27.11 -20.97 -45.54
N VAL A 13 27.56 -19.73 -45.73
CA VAL A 13 28.27 -18.98 -44.68
C VAL A 13 27.23 -18.57 -43.64
N LEU A 14 27.07 -19.40 -42.61
CA LEU A 14 26.41 -19.01 -41.37
C LEU A 14 27.18 -17.82 -40.81
N SER A 15 26.55 -16.64 -40.85
CA SER A 15 27.03 -15.48 -40.11
C SER A 15 27.11 -15.86 -38.63
N PRO A 16 28.23 -15.62 -37.92
CA PRO A 16 28.27 -15.85 -36.50
C PRO A 16 27.22 -14.94 -35.85
N ALA A 17 26.33 -15.53 -35.06
CA ALA A 17 25.47 -14.78 -34.16
C ALA A 17 26.35 -13.80 -33.39
N ALA A 18 26.02 -12.51 -33.46
CA ALA A 18 26.73 -11.49 -32.72
C ALA A 18 26.84 -11.92 -31.25
N ALA A 19 28.08 -12.13 -30.79
CA ALA A 19 28.35 -12.42 -29.39
C ALA A 19 27.76 -11.28 -28.56
N ALA A 20 26.92 -11.63 -27.57
CA ALA A 20 26.42 -10.66 -26.61
C ALA A 20 27.63 -10.00 -25.92
N PRO A 21 27.64 -8.68 -25.75
CA PRO A 21 28.76 -8.00 -25.12
C PRO A 21 28.94 -8.51 -23.68
N ASN A 22 30.15 -8.96 -23.36
CA ASN A 22 30.58 -9.18 -21.98
C ASN A 22 30.44 -7.87 -21.20
N ILE A 23 29.81 -7.93 -20.03
CA ILE A 23 29.44 -6.75 -19.24
C ILE A 23 30.57 -6.38 -18.26
N ASP A 24 30.89 -5.08 -18.16
CA ASP A 24 31.96 -4.44 -17.36
C ASP A 24 31.65 -4.47 -15.82
N PRO A 25 32.65 -4.49 -14.89
CA PRO A 25 32.45 -4.93 -13.50
C PRO A 25 31.79 -3.95 -12.52
N ARG A 26 31.50 -2.70 -12.88
CA ARG A 26 30.53 -1.85 -12.16
C ARG A 26 29.79 -0.93 -13.14
N PRO A 27 28.72 -1.42 -13.77
CA PRO A 27 28.04 -0.70 -14.83
C PRO A 27 27.11 0.39 -14.30
N ASP A 28 26.80 1.36 -15.16
CA ASP A 28 25.61 2.22 -15.02
C ASP A 28 24.38 1.33 -14.74
N PRO A 29 23.70 1.48 -13.59
CA PRO A 29 22.52 0.69 -13.25
C PRO A 29 21.46 0.70 -14.35
N LEU A 30 21.27 1.83 -15.04
CA LEU A 30 20.30 1.93 -16.13
C LEU A 30 20.76 1.16 -17.37
N GLY A 31 22.06 1.15 -17.66
CA GLY A 31 22.68 0.29 -18.67
C GLY A 31 22.37 -1.19 -18.40
N TYR A 32 22.51 -1.63 -17.15
CA TYR A 32 22.23 -3.01 -16.77
C TYR A 32 20.76 -3.38 -16.91
N LEU A 33 19.85 -2.48 -16.51
CA LEU A 33 18.41 -2.68 -16.71
C LEU A 33 18.05 -2.88 -18.18
N ARG A 34 18.65 -2.10 -19.10
CA ARG A 34 18.43 -2.24 -20.55
C ARG A 34 18.87 -3.62 -21.05
N GLN A 35 20.07 -4.05 -20.65
CA GLN A 35 20.64 -5.34 -21.06
C GLN A 35 19.85 -6.51 -20.48
N ALA A 36 19.52 -6.47 -19.20
CA ALA A 36 18.74 -7.50 -18.54
C ALA A 36 17.32 -7.63 -19.13
N LEU A 37 16.67 -6.52 -19.45
CA LEU A 37 15.39 -6.54 -20.15
C LEU A 37 15.52 -7.16 -21.54
N ALA A 38 16.50 -6.74 -22.35
CA ALA A 38 16.73 -7.31 -23.67
C ALA A 38 17.01 -8.83 -23.61
N ALA A 39 17.82 -9.28 -22.64
CA ALA A 39 18.10 -10.69 -22.42
C ALA A 39 16.85 -11.49 -22.02
N THR A 40 16.02 -10.91 -21.16
CA THR A 40 14.74 -11.50 -20.72
C THR A 40 13.75 -11.63 -21.86
N CYS A 41 13.67 -10.59 -22.70
CA CYS A 41 12.73 -10.50 -23.80
C CYS A 41 13.07 -11.40 -24.98
N ALA A 42 14.36 -11.59 -25.28
CA ALA A 42 14.83 -12.37 -26.42
C ALA A 42 14.58 -13.88 -26.30
N LEU A 43 13.95 -14.34 -25.22
CA LEU A 43 13.76 -15.75 -24.90
C LEU A 43 12.29 -15.95 -24.53
N GLU A 44 11.55 -16.76 -25.31
CA GLU A 44 10.11 -16.96 -25.12
C GLU A 44 9.75 -17.48 -23.70
N ASP A 45 10.63 -18.34 -23.14
CA ASP A 45 10.81 -18.58 -21.70
C ASP A 45 12.16 -19.29 -21.48
N PRO A 46 13.26 -18.56 -21.22
CA PRO A 46 14.54 -19.20 -21.01
C PRO A 46 14.47 -19.97 -19.71
N GLY A 47 14.91 -21.24 -19.71
CA GLY A 47 15.25 -21.91 -18.47
C GLY A 47 16.16 -21.02 -17.62
N ALA A 48 15.98 -21.03 -16.30
CA ALA A 48 16.52 -20.00 -15.43
C ALA A 48 18.06 -19.87 -15.50
N GLY A 49 18.78 -20.96 -15.80
CA GLY A 49 20.22 -20.96 -16.04
C GLY A 49 20.64 -20.26 -17.33
N ALA A 50 19.94 -20.49 -18.45
CA ALA A 50 20.24 -19.85 -19.73
C ALA A 50 20.12 -18.31 -19.67
N LEU A 51 19.18 -17.82 -18.85
CA LEU A 51 19.06 -16.39 -18.57
C LEU A 51 20.20 -15.89 -17.69
N GLY A 52 20.62 -16.65 -16.67
CA GLY A 52 21.79 -16.33 -15.84
C GLY A 52 23.07 -16.17 -16.66
N GLU A 53 23.34 -17.09 -17.60
CA GLU A 53 24.48 -16.99 -18.52
C GLU A 53 24.45 -15.68 -19.33
N ARG A 54 23.28 -15.29 -19.86
CA ARG A 54 23.12 -14.02 -20.60
C ARG A 54 23.23 -12.77 -19.71
N LEU A 55 23.08 -12.92 -18.40
CA LEU A 55 23.27 -11.85 -17.42
C LEU A 55 24.71 -11.81 -16.88
N GLY A 56 25.67 -12.35 -17.64
CA GLY A 56 27.08 -12.38 -17.26
C GLY A 56 27.42 -13.49 -16.28
N GLY A 57 26.81 -14.67 -16.45
CA GLY A 57 27.00 -15.80 -15.53
C GLY A 57 26.37 -15.59 -14.16
N ALA A 58 25.29 -14.79 -14.09
CA ALA A 58 24.63 -14.47 -12.84
C ALA A 58 24.03 -15.72 -12.18
N GLY A 59 24.34 -15.92 -10.89
CA GLY A 59 23.85 -17.04 -10.10
C GLY A 59 22.38 -16.84 -9.72
N ILE A 60 21.55 -17.87 -9.83
CA ILE A 60 20.14 -17.77 -9.47
C ILE A 60 19.92 -17.99 -7.97
N LEU A 61 19.22 -17.04 -7.34
CA LEU A 61 18.93 -17.04 -5.91
C LEU A 61 17.52 -17.57 -5.60
N ASP A 62 16.52 -17.14 -6.38
CA ASP A 62 15.11 -17.45 -6.12
C ASP A 62 14.31 -17.61 -7.42
N ARG A 63 13.27 -18.45 -7.36
CA ARG A 63 12.36 -18.76 -8.46
C ARG A 63 10.95 -18.86 -7.93
N LYS A 64 10.08 -17.96 -8.38
CA LYS A 64 8.65 -17.99 -8.07
C LYS A 64 7.84 -17.94 -9.36
N ALA A 65 7.04 -18.97 -9.61
CA ALA A 65 6.05 -18.97 -10.69
C ALA A 65 4.72 -18.39 -10.19
N PHE A 66 3.96 -17.74 -11.07
CA PHE A 66 2.59 -17.31 -10.80
C PHE A 66 1.76 -17.37 -12.09
N GLY A 67 0.56 -17.94 -11.99
CA GLY A 67 -0.29 -18.23 -13.14
C GLY A 67 0.34 -19.23 -14.11
N ALA A 68 -0.17 -19.26 -15.36
CA ALA A 68 0.26 -20.22 -16.37
C ALA A 68 1.66 -19.92 -16.96
N ALA A 69 2.04 -18.64 -17.04
CA ALA A 69 3.28 -18.23 -17.70
C ALA A 69 4.02 -17.07 -16.99
N GLY A 70 3.53 -16.61 -15.84
CA GLY A 70 4.16 -15.55 -15.07
C GLY A 70 5.27 -16.10 -14.17
N TRP A 71 6.34 -15.32 -13.99
CA TRP A 71 7.40 -15.68 -13.06
C TRP A 71 8.15 -14.47 -12.52
N ARG A 72 8.77 -14.66 -11.36
CA ARG A 72 9.75 -13.77 -10.72
C ARG A 72 11.01 -14.58 -10.44
N ARG A 73 12.17 -14.05 -10.80
CA ARG A 73 13.47 -14.69 -10.58
C ARG A 73 14.45 -13.67 -10.01
N ARG A 74 15.23 -14.08 -9.02
CA ARG A 74 16.30 -13.27 -8.44
C ARG A 74 17.65 -13.82 -8.85
N TYR A 75 18.55 -12.95 -9.27
CA TYR A 75 19.90 -13.29 -9.70
C TYR A 75 20.91 -12.46 -8.93
N GLN A 76 22.00 -13.10 -8.51
CA GLN A 76 23.19 -12.44 -7.99
C GLN A 76 24.21 -12.26 -9.11
N LEU A 77 24.68 -11.04 -9.29
CA LEU A 77 25.73 -10.69 -10.25
C LEU A 77 27.10 -11.05 -9.67
N GLY A 78 28.12 -11.20 -10.53
CA GLY A 78 29.46 -11.61 -10.10
C GLY A 78 30.14 -10.69 -9.08
N TRP A 79 29.69 -9.45 -8.95
CA TRP A 79 30.16 -8.46 -7.96
C TRP A 79 29.23 -8.30 -6.74
N GLY A 80 28.20 -9.15 -6.61
CA GLY A 80 27.35 -9.23 -5.43
C GLY A 80 26.01 -8.50 -5.50
N ASP A 81 25.84 -7.55 -6.42
CA ASP A 81 24.55 -6.89 -6.67
C ASP A 81 23.48 -7.88 -7.12
N GLU A 82 22.22 -7.49 -7.04
CA GLU A 82 21.10 -8.36 -7.39
C GLU A 82 20.18 -7.77 -8.44
N LEU A 83 19.68 -8.66 -9.28
CA LEU A 83 18.59 -8.38 -10.21
C LEU A 83 17.34 -9.14 -9.83
N VAL A 84 16.19 -8.46 -9.89
CA VAL A 84 14.87 -9.10 -9.82
C VAL A 84 14.22 -8.97 -11.18
N LEU A 85 13.99 -10.09 -11.86
CA LEU A 85 13.33 -10.13 -13.15
C LEU A 85 11.91 -10.65 -12.96
N ILE A 86 10.94 -9.98 -13.57
CA ILE A 86 9.52 -10.29 -13.46
C ILE A 86 8.93 -10.37 -14.86
N ARG A 87 8.42 -11.55 -15.23
CA ARG A 87 7.57 -11.76 -16.41
C ARG A 87 6.13 -11.76 -15.97
N HIS A 88 5.36 -10.76 -16.39
CA HIS A 88 3.96 -10.62 -16.02
C HIS A 88 3.08 -11.08 -17.18
N ALA A 89 2.51 -12.27 -17.05
CA ALA A 89 1.68 -12.91 -18.07
C ALA A 89 0.39 -13.52 -17.49
N PRO A 90 -0.57 -12.69 -17.05
CA PRO A 90 -1.87 -13.15 -16.60
C PRO A 90 -2.57 -13.91 -17.74
N ASP A 91 -3.27 -15.00 -17.38
CA ASP A 91 -3.98 -15.88 -18.33
C ASP A 91 -3.11 -16.42 -19.47
N GLY A 92 -1.80 -16.52 -19.23
CA GLY A 92 -0.81 -16.97 -20.23
C GLY A 92 -0.40 -15.90 -21.24
N LEU A 93 -1.02 -14.73 -21.25
CA LEU A 93 -0.73 -13.64 -22.19
C LEU A 93 0.33 -12.70 -21.63
N LEU A 94 1.50 -12.65 -22.25
CA LEU A 94 2.56 -11.73 -21.87
C LEU A 94 2.10 -10.28 -22.01
N ARG A 95 2.13 -9.53 -20.90
CA ARG A 95 1.76 -8.11 -20.86
C ARG A 95 2.97 -7.20 -20.71
N ARG A 96 3.90 -7.57 -19.83
CA ARG A 96 5.09 -6.76 -19.53
C ARG A 96 6.20 -7.58 -18.91
N PHE A 97 7.39 -7.02 -18.99
CA PHE A 97 8.55 -7.40 -18.18
C PHE A 97 8.90 -6.26 -17.24
N ALA A 98 9.39 -6.59 -16.05
CA ALA A 98 10.03 -5.64 -15.16
C ALA A 98 11.38 -6.19 -14.71
N VAL A 99 12.36 -5.29 -14.60
CA VAL A 99 13.64 -5.58 -13.98
C VAL A 99 13.88 -4.57 -12.88
N GLU A 100 14.31 -5.05 -11.72
CA GLU A 100 14.78 -4.23 -10.61
C GLU A 100 16.26 -4.52 -10.40
N TYR A 101 17.04 -3.47 -10.14
CA TYR A 101 18.44 -3.56 -9.80
C TYR A 101 18.64 -3.08 -8.36
N HIS A 102 19.25 -3.94 -7.57
CA HIS A 102 19.53 -3.74 -6.15
C HIS A 102 21.04 -3.80 -5.94
N GLN A 103 21.59 -2.76 -5.32
CA GLN A 103 23.02 -2.65 -5.06
C GLN A 103 23.34 -3.17 -3.66
N ARG A 104 24.33 -4.06 -3.58
CA ARG A 104 24.85 -4.56 -2.32
C ARG A 104 25.69 -3.48 -1.65
N GLN A 105 25.34 -3.18 -0.40
CA GLN A 105 26.03 -2.20 0.44
C GLN A 105 27.16 -2.90 1.23
N PRO A 106 28.11 -2.15 1.81
CA PRO A 106 29.22 -2.72 2.59
C PRO A 106 28.80 -3.52 3.82
N ASP A 107 27.61 -3.24 4.37
CA ASP A 107 26.98 -3.98 5.47
C ASP A 107 26.16 -5.19 4.99
N ASP A 108 26.33 -5.55 3.72
CA ASP A 108 25.65 -6.66 3.03
C ASP A 108 24.14 -6.46 2.79
N ALA A 109 23.61 -5.28 3.15
CA ALA A 109 22.23 -4.91 2.83
C ALA A 109 22.05 -4.67 1.33
N LEU A 110 20.87 -4.99 0.81
CA LEU A 110 20.50 -4.71 -0.58
C LEU A 110 19.70 -3.42 -0.66
N ARG A 111 20.22 -2.46 -1.43
CA ARG A 111 19.61 -1.15 -1.64
C ARG A 111 18.93 -1.10 -3.01
N PRO A 112 17.61 -0.83 -3.12
CA PRO A 112 16.95 -0.68 -4.41
C PRO A 112 17.44 0.58 -5.14
N VAL A 113 18.00 0.43 -6.34
CA VAL A 113 18.54 1.60 -7.08
C VAL A 113 17.63 1.99 -8.22
N ALA A 114 17.25 1.06 -9.10
CA ALA A 114 16.42 1.39 -10.25
C ALA A 114 15.52 0.24 -10.69
N THR A 115 14.43 0.58 -11.35
CA THR A 115 13.57 -0.37 -12.04
C THR A 115 13.21 0.11 -13.45
N ALA A 116 12.98 -0.84 -14.35
CA ALA A 116 12.57 -0.61 -15.71
C ALA A 116 11.44 -1.57 -16.10
N ILE A 117 10.46 -1.07 -16.83
CA ILE A 117 9.31 -1.83 -17.33
C ILE A 117 9.28 -1.75 -18.86
N ALA A 118 9.17 -2.92 -19.50
CA ALA A 118 9.02 -3.06 -20.94
C ALA A 118 7.70 -3.74 -21.30
N GLY A 119 7.15 -3.37 -22.46
CA GLY A 119 5.98 -4.02 -23.04
C GLY A 119 6.28 -5.42 -23.56
N SER A 120 5.25 -6.12 -24.06
CA SER A 120 5.43 -7.37 -24.79
C SER A 120 6.20 -7.19 -26.11
N ASP A 121 6.29 -5.96 -26.62
CA ASP A 121 7.12 -5.55 -27.75
C ASP A 121 8.59 -5.27 -27.38
N CYS A 122 8.96 -5.52 -26.12
CA CYS A 122 10.31 -5.34 -25.59
C CYS A 122 10.81 -3.89 -25.58
N ARG A 123 9.92 -2.92 -25.74
CA ARG A 123 10.26 -1.50 -25.59
C ARG A 123 10.05 -1.04 -24.17
N ILE A 124 11.10 -0.43 -23.61
CA ILE A 124 11.03 0.22 -22.30
C ILE A 124 10.19 1.47 -22.43
N PHE A 125 9.09 1.55 -21.69
CA PHE A 125 8.21 2.71 -21.67
C PHE A 125 8.18 3.43 -20.32
N HIS A 126 8.70 2.80 -19.26
CA HIS A 126 8.71 3.36 -17.92
C HIS A 126 9.91 2.87 -17.12
N GLY A 127 10.45 3.75 -16.28
CA GLY A 127 11.44 3.38 -15.26
C GLY A 127 11.38 4.32 -14.07
N ARG A 128 12.02 3.89 -12.99
CA ARG A 128 12.13 4.66 -11.74
C ARG A 128 13.54 4.53 -11.19
N LEU A 129 14.13 5.63 -10.75
CA LEU A 129 15.47 5.70 -10.18
C LEU A 129 15.36 6.27 -8.77
N MET A 130 15.79 5.48 -7.78
CA MET A 130 15.80 5.89 -6.39
C MET A 130 17.01 6.76 -6.09
N ARG A 131 16.79 7.86 -5.36
CA ARG A 131 17.82 8.78 -4.92
C ARG A 131 17.93 8.70 -3.40
N TYR A 132 19.17 8.79 -2.94
CA TYR A 132 19.55 8.65 -1.55
C TYR A 132 20.28 9.91 -1.09
N ASP A 133 20.12 10.27 0.18
CA ASP A 133 20.97 11.27 0.82
C ASP A 133 22.36 10.69 1.19
N LEU A 134 23.19 11.51 1.83
CA LEU A 134 24.53 11.12 2.27
C LEU A 134 24.52 10.09 3.41
N GLU A 135 23.40 10.01 4.14
CA GLU A 135 23.20 9.07 5.25
C GLU A 135 22.64 7.73 4.75
N GLY A 136 22.23 7.65 3.48
CA GLY A 136 21.72 6.45 2.84
C GLY A 136 20.21 6.28 2.95
N HIS A 137 19.46 7.31 3.34
CA HIS A 137 18.00 7.30 3.34
C HIS A 137 17.45 7.60 1.95
N ALA A 138 16.41 6.89 1.54
CA ALA A 138 15.74 7.14 0.27
C ALA A 138 14.91 8.43 0.37
N VAL A 139 15.21 9.42 -0.47
CA VAL A 139 14.60 10.76 -0.37
C VAL A 139 13.65 11.10 -1.52
N GLU A 140 13.91 10.58 -2.72
CA GLU A 140 13.06 10.80 -3.89
C GLU A 140 13.16 9.64 -4.89
N ILE A 141 12.11 9.48 -5.70
CA ILE A 141 12.11 8.64 -6.91
C ILE A 141 12.05 9.56 -8.11
N GLU A 142 13.05 9.48 -8.98
CA GLU A 142 13.04 10.10 -10.30
C GLU A 142 12.30 9.20 -11.29
N LEU A 143 11.37 9.78 -12.05
CA LEU A 143 10.64 9.06 -13.08
C LEU A 143 11.42 9.10 -14.40
N LEU A 144 11.52 7.94 -15.04
CA LEU A 144 12.17 7.76 -16.31
C LEU A 144 11.13 7.34 -17.36
N GLY A 145 11.21 7.95 -18.55
CA GLY A 145 10.36 7.66 -19.69
C GLY A 145 10.90 6.54 -20.58
N ALA A 146 10.55 6.62 -21.87
CA ALA A 146 10.97 5.65 -22.88
C ALA A 146 12.51 5.51 -22.92
N GLY A 147 13.00 4.27 -23.00
CA GLY A 147 14.44 3.98 -23.02
C GLY A 147 15.20 4.38 -21.74
N LEU A 148 14.50 4.66 -20.64
CA LEU A 148 15.03 5.18 -19.39
C LEU A 148 15.59 6.61 -19.49
N ALA A 149 15.02 7.44 -20.38
CA ALA A 149 15.34 8.86 -20.44
C ALA A 149 14.74 9.62 -19.23
N PRO A 150 15.45 10.56 -18.60
CA PRO A 150 14.90 11.39 -17.53
C PRO A 150 13.63 12.12 -17.97
N SER A 151 12.55 12.00 -17.19
CA SER A 151 11.31 12.75 -17.47
C SER A 151 11.31 14.16 -16.86
N GLY A 152 12.21 14.42 -15.90
CA GLY A 152 12.19 15.61 -15.05
C GLY A 152 11.22 15.54 -13.86
N ALA A 153 10.29 14.58 -13.85
CA ALA A 153 9.37 14.37 -12.74
C ALA A 153 10.03 13.60 -11.59
N ARG A 154 9.66 13.97 -10.36
CA ARG A 154 10.18 13.38 -9.12
C ARG A 154 9.08 13.22 -8.11
N GLU A 155 9.17 12.15 -7.32
CA GLU A 155 8.25 11.84 -6.22
C GLU A 155 9.04 11.86 -4.90
N PRO A 156 8.71 12.72 -3.93
CA PRO A 156 9.37 12.68 -2.63
C PRO A 156 8.98 11.41 -1.86
N LEU A 157 9.89 10.93 -1.01
CA LEU A 157 9.69 9.73 -0.19
C LEU A 157 9.54 10.03 1.31
N ASN A 158 10.24 11.05 1.81
CA ASN A 158 10.14 11.48 3.20
C ASN A 158 10.40 13.01 3.33
N PRO A 159 9.56 13.86 2.69
CA PRO A 159 9.77 15.31 2.69
C PRO A 159 9.59 15.91 4.10
N PRO A 160 10.13 17.10 4.39
CA PRO A 160 9.85 17.76 5.67
C PRO A 160 8.35 18.11 5.79
N VAL A 161 7.80 17.99 7.00
CA VAL A 161 6.42 18.41 7.29
C VAL A 161 6.32 19.93 7.18
N PRO A 162 5.37 20.48 6.39
CA PRO A 162 5.17 21.92 6.32
C PRO A 162 4.88 22.54 7.70
N ALA A 163 5.39 23.76 7.93
CA ALA A 163 5.04 24.51 9.12
C ALA A 163 3.54 24.84 9.15
N GLY A 164 2.95 24.92 10.34
CA GLY A 164 1.51 25.18 10.48
C GLY A 164 1.12 25.44 11.94
N ARG A 165 -0.19 25.62 12.15
CA ARG A 165 -0.80 25.78 13.48
C ARG A 165 -1.76 24.63 13.72
N ASP A 166 -1.93 24.29 14.99
CA ASP A 166 -2.90 23.26 15.38
C ASP A 166 -4.32 23.73 15.02
N PRO A 167 -5.10 22.99 14.20
CA PRO A 167 -6.47 23.38 13.86
C PRO A 167 -7.44 23.25 15.04
N GLY A 168 -7.07 22.50 16.08
CA GLY A 168 -8.00 22.11 17.14
C GLY A 168 -9.11 21.19 16.61
N GLY A 169 -10.13 20.92 17.44
CA GLY A 169 -11.22 20.01 17.11
C GLY A 169 -11.02 18.59 17.62
N VAL A 170 -11.79 17.64 17.07
CA VAL A 170 -11.77 16.25 17.53
C VAL A 170 -10.55 15.53 16.96
N THR A 171 -9.68 15.01 17.82
CA THR A 171 -8.49 14.27 17.38
C THR A 171 -8.87 12.88 16.90
N VAL A 172 -8.66 12.65 15.60
CA VAL A 172 -8.83 11.34 14.95
C VAL A 172 -7.46 10.85 14.50
N ALA A 173 -7.03 9.71 15.03
CA ALA A 173 -5.84 9.04 14.56
C ALA A 173 -6.14 8.24 13.30
N LEU A 174 -5.34 8.41 12.25
CA LEU A 174 -5.41 7.59 11.05
C LEU A 174 -4.22 6.64 11.06
N PHE A 175 -4.48 5.36 11.30
CA PHE A 175 -3.48 4.31 11.18
C PHE A 175 -3.56 3.83 9.73
N ASP A 176 -2.55 4.12 8.91
CA ASP A 176 -2.53 3.74 7.50
C ASP A 176 -1.08 3.73 6.96
N SER A 177 -0.92 3.66 5.65
CA SER A 177 0.33 3.80 4.89
C SER A 177 1.01 5.16 5.03
N GLY A 178 0.38 6.12 5.71
CA GLY A 178 0.87 7.47 5.99
C GLY A 178 -0.11 8.51 5.46
N LEU A 179 0.35 9.76 5.35
CA LEU A 179 -0.41 10.86 4.78
C LEU A 179 0.51 11.75 3.95
N ASN A 180 0.11 12.09 2.71
CA ASN A 180 0.78 13.18 1.99
C ASN A 180 0.39 14.53 2.60
N TYR A 181 1.04 14.85 3.72
CA TYR A 181 0.83 16.08 4.47
C TYR A 181 1.38 17.33 3.76
N THR A 182 2.02 17.18 2.59
CA THR A 182 2.50 18.33 1.78
C THR A 182 1.37 18.98 0.97
N LEU A 183 0.26 18.28 0.78
CA LEU A 183 -0.90 18.84 0.10
C LEU A 183 -1.61 19.89 0.99
N PRO A 184 -2.01 21.05 0.44
CA PRO A 184 -2.69 22.10 1.20
C PRO A 184 -3.91 21.60 1.98
N THR A 185 -4.70 20.70 1.39
CA THR A 185 -5.89 20.09 1.99
C THR A 185 -5.62 19.42 3.34
N PHE A 186 -4.43 18.81 3.51
CA PHE A 186 -4.06 18.07 4.72
C PHE A 186 -3.17 18.88 5.65
N SER A 187 -2.26 19.71 5.12
CA SER A 187 -1.29 20.47 5.92
C SER A 187 -1.92 21.35 7.01
N GLY A 188 -3.10 21.93 6.71
CA GLY A 188 -3.89 22.75 7.64
C GLY A 188 -4.78 21.96 8.60
N ARG A 189 -4.79 20.63 8.52
CA ARG A 189 -5.60 19.73 9.36
C ARG A 189 -4.78 18.88 10.33
N LEU A 190 -3.45 18.92 10.24
CA LEU A 190 -2.58 18.11 11.10
C LEU A 190 -2.70 18.50 12.58
N ALA A 191 -2.86 17.51 13.44
CA ALA A 191 -2.68 17.65 14.88
C ALA A 191 -1.27 18.17 15.16
N ARG A 192 -1.16 19.31 15.86
CA ARG A 192 0.12 19.93 16.18
C ARG A 192 0.30 20.25 17.66
N GLY A 193 1.55 20.28 18.10
CA GLY A 193 1.94 20.77 19.42
C GLY A 193 1.87 22.30 19.49
N ARG A 194 2.12 22.84 20.69
CA ARG A 194 2.18 24.30 20.90
C ARG A 194 3.35 24.97 20.17
N ASP A 195 4.38 24.20 19.85
CA ASP A 195 5.54 24.56 19.05
C ASP A 195 5.25 24.56 17.53
N GLY A 196 4.06 24.13 17.11
CA GLY A 196 3.67 24.02 15.70
C GLY A 196 4.14 22.73 15.02
N ASN A 197 4.87 21.87 15.72
CA ASN A 197 5.31 20.59 15.17
C ASN A 197 4.12 19.63 15.03
N ALA A 198 4.07 18.88 13.94
CA ALA A 198 3.07 17.83 13.76
C ALA A 198 3.27 16.73 14.80
N LEU A 199 2.16 16.19 15.33
CA LEU A 199 2.18 15.15 16.36
C LEU A 199 2.05 13.73 15.77
N GLY A 200 1.95 13.62 14.43
CA GLY A 200 1.99 12.35 13.71
C GLY A 200 3.35 11.65 13.83
N TYR A 201 3.38 10.34 13.56
CA TYR A 201 4.60 9.54 13.70
C TYR A 201 4.66 8.40 12.70
N ASP A 202 5.84 8.20 12.11
CA ASP A 202 6.13 7.09 11.22
C ASP A 202 6.72 5.92 12.03
N PHE A 203 5.95 4.83 12.19
CA PHE A 203 6.45 3.64 12.90
C PHE A 203 7.22 2.66 12.01
N TRP A 204 7.30 2.92 10.70
CA TRP A 204 8.17 2.22 9.77
C TRP A 204 9.59 2.79 9.85
N GLU A 205 9.74 4.11 9.67
CA GLU A 205 11.05 4.80 9.63
C GLU A 205 11.49 5.33 11.01
N LEU A 206 10.59 5.28 12.00
CA LEU A 206 10.82 5.74 13.37
C LEU A 206 11.17 7.23 13.45
N ASP A 207 10.40 8.05 12.75
CA ASP A 207 10.54 9.50 12.75
C ASP A 207 9.19 10.24 12.87
N ALA A 208 9.24 11.57 12.92
CA ALA A 208 8.06 12.43 13.02
C ALA A 208 7.41 12.76 11.66
N ARG A 209 7.65 11.95 10.62
CA ARG A 209 7.25 12.21 9.24
C ARG A 209 6.46 11.04 8.65
N PRO A 210 5.20 10.83 9.08
CA PRO A 210 4.33 9.76 8.61
C PRO A 210 3.84 9.98 7.17
N PHE A 211 4.77 10.05 6.22
CA PHE A 211 4.49 10.33 4.83
C PHE A 211 3.89 9.09 4.16
N ASP A 212 2.95 9.29 3.24
CA ASP A 212 2.23 8.20 2.58
C ASP A 212 3.13 7.50 1.54
N ASN A 213 4.03 6.67 2.03
CA ASN A 213 5.11 6.08 1.24
C ASN A 213 5.46 4.67 1.73
N ASN A 214 4.45 3.82 1.87
CA ASN A 214 4.68 2.49 2.41
C ASN A 214 5.32 1.55 1.36
N PRO A 215 6.56 1.04 1.56
CA PRO A 215 7.29 0.29 0.55
C PRO A 215 6.94 -1.21 0.51
N VAL A 216 5.90 -1.65 1.25
CA VAL A 216 5.45 -3.05 1.21
C VAL A 216 5.15 -3.46 -0.22
N GLY A 217 5.69 -4.61 -0.62
CA GLY A 217 5.55 -5.15 -1.98
C GLY A 217 6.56 -4.58 -2.98
N SER A 218 6.81 -3.26 -2.96
CA SER A 218 7.84 -2.63 -3.80
C SER A 218 8.29 -1.28 -3.25
N ALA A 219 9.60 -1.10 -3.08
CA ALA A 219 10.20 0.20 -2.77
C ALA A 219 10.09 1.20 -3.94
N PHE A 220 9.98 0.70 -5.18
CA PHE A 220 9.82 1.55 -6.36
C PHE A 220 8.38 1.97 -6.60
N PHE A 221 7.40 1.20 -6.12
CA PHE A 221 5.96 1.45 -6.27
C PHE A 221 5.29 1.38 -4.90
N PRO A 222 5.56 2.37 -4.02
CA PRO A 222 5.03 2.38 -2.67
C PRO A 222 3.50 2.41 -2.69
N VAL A 223 2.90 1.73 -1.72
CA VAL A 223 1.47 1.79 -1.43
C VAL A 223 1.15 3.17 -0.86
N ARG A 224 0.11 3.79 -1.44
CA ARG A 224 -0.34 5.15 -1.13
C ARG A 224 -1.84 5.18 -0.90
N HIS A 225 -2.24 4.75 0.28
CA HIS A 225 -3.65 4.50 0.60
C HIS A 225 -4.18 5.52 1.61
N GLY A 226 -3.36 5.94 2.56
CA GLY A 226 -3.80 6.77 3.67
C GLY A 226 -4.19 8.19 3.25
N THR A 227 -3.57 8.75 2.21
CA THR A 227 -3.98 10.05 1.65
C THR A 227 -5.39 10.00 1.08
N ALA A 228 -5.73 8.94 0.35
CA ALA A 228 -7.06 8.75 -0.21
C ALA A 228 -8.11 8.56 0.89
N VAL A 229 -7.83 7.73 1.88
CA VAL A 229 -8.71 7.54 3.05
C VAL A 229 -8.91 8.85 3.82
N ALA A 230 -7.82 9.58 4.09
CA ALA A 230 -7.87 10.84 4.82
C ALA A 230 -8.74 11.87 4.10
N SER A 231 -8.77 11.87 2.76
CA SER A 231 -9.59 12.81 1.98
C SER A 231 -11.07 12.67 2.28
N VAL A 232 -11.59 11.43 2.37
CA VAL A 232 -12.98 11.16 2.75
C VAL A 232 -13.27 11.61 4.18
N LEU A 233 -12.36 11.31 5.11
CA LEU A 233 -12.52 11.68 6.53
C LEU A 233 -12.65 13.20 6.71
N ILE A 234 -11.79 13.99 6.07
CA ILE A 234 -11.81 15.46 6.25
C ILE A 234 -12.91 16.14 5.43
N GLU A 235 -13.39 15.51 4.36
CA GLU A 235 -14.56 15.97 3.60
C GLU A 235 -15.84 15.81 4.43
N GLU A 236 -16.04 14.65 5.05
CA GLU A 236 -17.24 14.37 5.85
C GLU A 236 -17.17 14.91 7.29
N ALA A 237 -15.98 15.23 7.82
CA ALA A 237 -15.81 15.82 9.14
C ALA A 237 -14.73 16.93 9.14
N PRO A 238 -15.04 18.13 8.63
CA PRO A 238 -14.08 19.23 8.52
C PRO A 238 -13.60 19.78 9.87
N GLN A 239 -14.17 19.37 11.00
CA GLN A 239 -13.71 19.71 12.35
C GLN A 239 -12.67 18.72 12.92
N VAL A 240 -12.25 17.72 12.13
CA VAL A 240 -11.23 16.76 12.56
C VAL A 240 -9.85 17.42 12.67
N ARG A 241 -9.20 17.14 13.79
CA ARG A 241 -7.77 17.31 14.04
C ARG A 241 -7.07 16.00 13.66
N LEU A 242 -6.44 15.97 12.50
CA LEU A 242 -5.95 14.73 11.88
C LEU A 242 -4.59 14.32 12.46
N LEU A 243 -4.50 13.13 13.03
CA LEU A 243 -3.27 12.56 13.58
C LEU A 243 -2.81 11.36 12.71
N PRO A 244 -1.98 11.58 11.67
CA PRO A 244 -1.55 10.50 10.78
C PRO A 244 -0.43 9.67 11.42
N PHE A 245 -0.63 8.36 11.55
CA PHE A 245 0.40 7.41 11.98
C PHE A 245 0.62 6.36 10.88
N ARG A 246 1.88 6.23 10.41
CA ARG A 246 2.23 5.20 9.43
C ARG A 246 2.49 3.88 10.15
N TYR A 247 1.82 2.81 9.73
CA TYR A 247 1.82 1.52 10.44
C TYR A 247 3.19 0.83 10.42
N PRO A 248 3.50 0.01 11.45
CA PRO A 248 4.86 -0.38 11.77
C PRO A 248 5.39 -1.61 11.02
N ARG A 249 4.86 -1.97 9.84
CA ARG A 249 5.47 -3.12 9.14
C ARG A 249 6.97 -2.83 8.86
N PRO A 250 7.80 -3.87 8.72
CA PRO A 250 7.48 -5.28 8.95
C PRO A 250 7.33 -5.65 10.45
N ASP A 251 7.71 -4.76 11.38
CA ASP A 251 7.70 -5.02 12.82
C ASP A 251 6.37 -4.65 13.49
N MET A 252 5.39 -5.54 13.32
CA MET A 252 4.06 -5.37 13.91
C MET A 252 4.03 -5.39 15.45
N THR A 253 5.14 -5.69 16.13
CA THR A 253 5.20 -5.61 17.59
C THR A 253 5.05 -4.17 18.12
N ARG A 254 5.37 -3.17 17.29
CA ARG A 254 5.22 -1.74 17.63
C ARG A 254 3.77 -1.24 17.56
N MET A 255 2.80 -2.08 17.22
CA MET A 255 1.39 -1.70 17.27
C MET A 255 0.96 -1.23 18.67
N ALA A 256 1.58 -1.74 19.74
CA ALA A 256 1.35 -1.24 21.10
C ALA A 256 1.80 0.23 21.24
N ASP A 257 2.99 0.58 20.75
CA ASP A 257 3.49 1.96 20.78
C ASP A 257 2.64 2.90 19.94
N MET A 258 2.13 2.43 18.81
CA MET A 258 1.20 3.16 17.95
C MET A 258 -0.10 3.49 18.68
N VAL A 259 -0.70 2.51 19.38
CA VAL A 259 -1.89 2.71 20.23
C VAL A 259 -1.59 3.69 21.37
N HIS A 260 -0.49 3.52 22.08
CA HIS A 260 -0.10 4.41 23.17
C HIS A 260 0.20 5.84 22.69
N GLY A 261 0.82 6.01 21.53
CA GLY A 261 1.08 7.31 20.92
C GLY A 261 -0.21 8.06 20.58
N ALA A 262 -1.20 7.36 20.01
CA ALA A 262 -2.50 7.94 19.68
C ALA A 262 -3.23 8.39 20.95
N PHE A 263 -3.25 7.52 21.96
CA PHE A 263 -3.83 7.81 23.26
C PHE A 263 -3.18 9.02 23.95
N LYS A 264 -1.84 9.05 24.01
CA LYS A 264 -1.07 10.17 24.60
C LYS A 264 -1.30 11.50 23.87
N THR A 265 -1.59 11.45 22.57
CA THR A 265 -1.88 12.63 21.75
C THR A 265 -3.34 13.11 21.87
N GLY A 266 -4.14 12.40 22.66
CA GLY A 266 -5.54 12.72 22.92
C GLY A 266 -6.50 12.27 21.82
N ALA A 267 -6.09 11.30 21.00
CA ALA A 267 -7.01 10.68 20.05
C ALA A 267 -8.17 10.03 20.81
N ARG A 268 -9.38 10.19 20.30
CA ARG A 268 -10.59 9.55 20.83
C ARG A 268 -11.17 8.53 19.85
N ILE A 269 -10.82 8.67 18.58
CA ILE A 269 -11.24 7.83 17.47
C ILE A 269 -9.97 7.44 16.70
N VAL A 270 -9.87 6.17 16.33
CA VAL A 270 -8.78 5.63 15.52
C VAL A 270 -9.39 4.96 14.29
N ALA A 271 -9.08 5.49 13.11
CA ALA A 271 -9.45 4.91 11.82
C ALA A 271 -8.37 3.90 11.40
N MET A 272 -8.77 2.65 11.14
CA MET A 272 -7.90 1.52 10.79
C MET A 272 -8.42 0.76 9.56
N PRO A 273 -8.27 1.31 8.34
CA PRO A 273 -8.65 0.66 7.09
C PRO A 273 -7.58 -0.35 6.65
N MET A 274 -7.23 -1.27 7.54
CA MET A 274 -6.20 -2.27 7.31
C MET A 274 -6.52 -3.57 8.05
N GLY A 275 -5.91 -4.65 7.58
CA GLY A 275 -5.96 -5.94 8.25
C GLY A 275 -4.99 -6.94 7.66
N SER A 276 -4.93 -8.12 8.26
CA SER A 276 -4.18 -9.27 7.77
C SER A 276 -4.78 -10.58 8.27
N ALA A 277 -4.52 -11.67 7.56
CA ALA A 277 -4.91 -13.01 8.00
C ALA A 277 -4.11 -13.50 9.23
N ASN A 278 -2.90 -12.97 9.46
CA ASN A 278 -2.08 -13.39 10.60
C ASN A 278 -2.54 -12.71 11.90
N ARG A 279 -3.08 -13.50 12.84
CA ARG A 279 -3.47 -13.03 14.18
C ARG A 279 -2.30 -12.45 14.99
N ASN A 280 -1.10 -13.02 14.83
CA ASN A 280 0.07 -12.64 15.62
C ASN A 280 0.55 -11.21 15.31
N ASP A 281 0.27 -10.69 14.11
CA ASP A 281 0.53 -9.29 13.74
C ASP A 281 -0.25 -8.31 14.66
N TRP A 282 -1.30 -8.77 15.35
CA TRP A 282 -2.21 -7.93 16.13
C TRP A 282 -2.20 -8.23 17.63
N ALA A 283 -1.29 -9.10 18.10
CA ALA A 283 -1.21 -9.46 19.51
C ALA A 283 -0.90 -8.23 20.41
N GLU A 284 0.10 -7.43 20.00
CA GLU A 284 0.51 -6.23 20.73
C GLU A 284 -0.54 -5.11 20.65
N PHE A 285 -1.23 -4.99 19.51
CA PHE A 285 -2.40 -4.14 19.37
C PHE A 285 -3.47 -4.53 20.41
N ALA A 286 -3.91 -5.80 20.42
CA ALA A 286 -4.96 -6.27 21.32
C ALA A 286 -4.59 -6.06 22.79
N ARG A 287 -3.32 -6.31 23.15
CA ARG A 287 -2.80 -6.08 24.50
C ARG A 287 -2.90 -4.61 24.90
N ALA A 288 -2.44 -3.69 24.05
CA ALA A 288 -2.48 -2.25 24.33
C ALA A 288 -3.91 -1.70 24.39
N VAL A 289 -4.80 -2.18 23.52
CA VAL A 289 -6.22 -1.80 23.53
C VAL A 289 -6.90 -2.23 24.83
N ARG A 290 -6.71 -3.48 25.26
CA ARG A 290 -7.26 -3.99 26.54
C ARG A 290 -6.72 -3.24 27.75
N ALA A 291 -5.43 -2.89 27.73
CA ALA A 291 -4.83 -2.13 28.83
C ALA A 291 -5.45 -0.72 29.02
N LEU A 292 -6.15 -0.20 28.00
CA LEU A 292 -6.78 1.12 28.01
C LEU A 292 -8.31 1.05 28.01
N SER A 293 -8.92 -0.14 28.09
CA SER A 293 -10.38 -0.31 27.90
C SER A 293 -11.21 0.42 28.96
N ASP A 294 -10.72 0.46 30.21
CA ASP A 294 -11.44 1.05 31.34
C ASP A 294 -11.09 2.53 31.55
N HIS A 295 -10.22 3.09 30.69
CA HIS A 295 -9.82 4.48 30.82
C HIS A 295 -11.00 5.42 30.46
N PRO A 296 -11.24 6.52 31.22
CA PRO A 296 -12.34 7.46 30.91
C PRO A 296 -12.21 8.10 29.51
N HIS A 297 -10.99 8.15 28.97
CA HIS A 297 -10.69 8.59 27.61
C HIS A 297 -10.38 7.42 26.65
N GLN A 298 -10.97 6.24 26.88
CA GLN A 298 -10.83 5.10 25.96
C GLN A 298 -11.14 5.52 24.51
N MET A 299 -10.39 4.94 23.58
CA MET A 299 -10.53 5.20 22.15
C MET A 299 -11.53 4.25 21.51
N LEU A 300 -12.29 4.75 20.54
CA LEU A 300 -13.07 3.94 19.60
C LEU A 300 -12.19 3.60 18.39
N PHE A 301 -12.07 2.32 18.04
CA PHE A 301 -11.32 1.87 16.87
C PHE A 301 -12.30 1.48 15.76
N VAL A 302 -12.29 2.20 14.65
CA VAL A 302 -13.12 1.88 13.47
C VAL A 302 -12.25 1.06 12.50
N VAL A 303 -12.61 -0.19 12.26
CA VAL A 303 -11.77 -1.19 11.59
C VAL A 303 -12.46 -1.72 10.33
N SER A 304 -11.76 -1.83 9.22
CA SER A 304 -12.31 -2.44 7.99
C SER A 304 -12.39 -3.96 8.09
N ALA A 305 -13.47 -4.56 7.58
CA ALA A 305 -13.62 -6.01 7.48
C ALA A 305 -12.70 -6.67 6.42
N GLY A 306 -12.21 -5.90 5.45
CA GLY A 306 -11.41 -6.40 4.32
C GLY A 306 -12.23 -6.63 3.05
N ASN A 307 -11.54 -6.89 1.93
CA ASN A 307 -12.12 -6.89 0.59
C ASN A 307 -11.76 -8.16 -0.22
N ASP A 308 -11.84 -9.33 0.41
CA ASP A 308 -11.47 -10.62 -0.19
C ASP A 308 -12.69 -11.49 -0.56
N GLY A 309 -13.91 -10.97 -0.38
CA GLY A 309 -15.16 -11.65 -0.69
C GLY A 309 -15.39 -12.90 0.16
N ARG A 310 -15.06 -12.84 1.47
CA ARG A 310 -15.16 -13.99 2.38
C ARG A 310 -15.89 -13.68 3.70
N ASN A 311 -16.43 -14.74 4.30
CA ASN A 311 -16.98 -14.73 5.65
C ASN A 311 -15.85 -14.75 6.69
N ILE A 312 -15.66 -13.66 7.44
CA ILE A 312 -14.58 -13.56 8.44
C ILE A 312 -14.93 -14.19 9.79
N ASP A 313 -16.16 -14.67 9.97
CA ASP A 313 -16.50 -15.56 11.09
C ASP A 313 -15.90 -16.97 10.87
N GLU A 314 -15.67 -17.36 9.61
CA GLU A 314 -15.09 -18.65 9.21
C GLU A 314 -13.61 -18.55 8.82
N ASP A 315 -13.23 -17.46 8.13
CA ASP A 315 -11.86 -17.19 7.66
C ASP A 315 -11.40 -15.80 8.13
N PRO A 316 -10.88 -15.70 9.38
CA PRO A 316 -10.68 -14.43 10.07
C PRO A 316 -9.76 -13.42 9.36
N VAL A 317 -10.13 -12.15 9.46
CA VAL A 317 -9.25 -10.99 9.23
C VAL A 317 -9.00 -10.31 10.56
N TYR A 318 -7.75 -10.01 10.88
CA TYR A 318 -7.37 -9.27 12.09
C TYR A 318 -6.97 -7.83 11.73
N PRO A 319 -7.33 -6.82 12.55
CA PRO A 319 -7.92 -6.95 13.87
C PRO A 319 -9.45 -7.08 13.88
N ALA A 320 -10.12 -7.10 12.72
CA ALA A 320 -11.58 -7.15 12.62
C ALA A 320 -12.24 -8.29 13.41
N ALA A 321 -11.64 -9.48 13.43
CA ALA A 321 -12.12 -10.65 14.17
C ALA A 321 -11.58 -10.74 15.61
N LEU A 322 -10.99 -9.66 16.16
CA LEU A 322 -10.61 -9.63 17.58
C LEU A 322 -11.81 -9.32 18.46
N ASP A 323 -11.96 -10.09 19.54
CA ASP A 323 -12.93 -9.82 20.58
C ASP A 323 -12.44 -8.70 21.52
N LEU A 324 -12.86 -7.47 21.19
CA LEU A 324 -12.53 -6.21 21.87
C LEU A 324 -13.74 -5.25 21.79
N ASP A 325 -14.29 -4.85 22.94
CA ASP A 325 -15.56 -4.09 23.02
C ASP A 325 -15.54 -2.75 22.27
N ASN A 326 -14.38 -2.10 22.21
CA ASN A 326 -14.17 -0.80 21.60
C ASN A 326 -13.72 -0.84 20.14
N LEU A 327 -13.80 -2.01 19.48
CA LEU A 327 -13.74 -2.11 18.03
C LEU A 327 -15.13 -1.88 17.44
N LEU A 328 -15.21 -1.11 16.36
CA LEU A 328 -16.38 -0.97 15.50
C LEU A 328 -15.97 -1.43 14.11
N VAL A 329 -16.38 -2.64 13.75
CA VAL A 329 -15.96 -3.28 12.50
C VAL A 329 -16.96 -2.98 11.39
N VAL A 330 -16.46 -2.40 10.30
CA VAL A 330 -17.31 -1.91 9.20
C VAL A 330 -16.95 -2.55 7.88
N THR A 331 -17.96 -2.79 7.05
CA THR A 331 -17.79 -3.27 5.67
C THR A 331 -18.49 -2.35 4.66
N SER A 332 -18.23 -2.56 3.37
CA SER A 332 -18.81 -1.73 2.30
C SER A 332 -20.11 -2.33 1.77
N SER A 333 -21.04 -1.43 1.44
CA SER A 333 -22.25 -1.71 0.69
C SER A 333 -22.32 -0.78 -0.52
N ASP A 334 -23.18 -1.11 -1.47
CA ASP A 334 -23.63 -0.15 -2.47
C ASP A 334 -24.67 0.82 -1.88
N ASP A 335 -25.08 1.82 -2.66
CA ASP A 335 -26.06 2.83 -2.25
C ASP A 335 -27.48 2.26 -2.03
N LEU A 336 -27.71 0.98 -2.34
CA LEU A 336 -28.97 0.28 -2.14
C LEU A 336 -28.94 -0.65 -0.91
N GLY A 337 -27.85 -0.62 -0.13
CA GLY A 337 -27.70 -1.44 1.08
C GLY A 337 -27.45 -2.91 0.80
N ARG A 338 -26.91 -3.25 -0.37
CA ARG A 338 -26.40 -4.60 -0.67
C ARG A 338 -24.92 -4.65 -0.39
N LEU A 339 -24.43 -5.78 0.14
CA LEU A 339 -22.99 -5.98 0.36
C LEU A 339 -22.22 -5.73 -0.95
N ALA A 340 -21.20 -4.88 -0.90
CA ALA A 340 -20.46 -4.51 -2.09
C ALA A 340 -19.62 -5.69 -2.63
N PRO A 341 -19.43 -5.81 -3.95
CA PRO A 341 -18.62 -6.89 -4.53
C PRO A 341 -17.23 -6.96 -3.91
N GLY A 342 -16.83 -8.15 -3.49
CA GLY A 342 -15.54 -8.39 -2.83
C GLY A 342 -15.48 -7.96 -1.37
N SER A 343 -16.49 -7.31 -0.79
CA SER A 343 -16.47 -6.98 0.64
C SER A 343 -16.59 -8.22 1.51
N ASN A 344 -15.84 -8.25 2.60
CA ASN A 344 -15.94 -9.30 3.61
C ASN A 344 -17.18 -9.10 4.49
N TRP A 345 -17.71 -10.18 5.05
CA TRP A 345 -18.88 -10.17 5.93
C TRP A 345 -18.70 -11.09 7.13
N GLY A 346 -19.63 -11.01 8.09
CA GLY A 346 -19.62 -11.83 9.31
C GLY A 346 -20.69 -11.32 10.27
N ARG A 347 -21.62 -12.18 10.66
CA ARG A 347 -22.71 -11.83 11.58
C ARG A 347 -22.20 -11.67 13.01
N GLU A 348 -21.05 -12.27 13.32
CA GLU A 348 -20.39 -12.13 14.60
C GLU A 348 -19.29 -11.07 14.56
N SER A 349 -18.44 -11.05 13.53
CA SER A 349 -17.23 -10.22 13.51
C SER A 349 -17.42 -8.84 12.87
N VAL A 350 -18.48 -8.61 12.08
CA VAL A 350 -18.73 -7.32 11.40
C VAL A 350 -19.96 -6.65 12.01
N ASP A 351 -19.79 -5.44 12.52
CA ASP A 351 -20.88 -4.74 13.21
C ASP A 351 -21.90 -4.16 12.23
N LEU A 352 -21.47 -3.41 11.22
CA LEU A 352 -22.38 -2.77 10.26
C LEU A 352 -21.75 -2.57 8.88
N MET A 353 -22.58 -2.34 7.88
CA MET A 353 -22.14 -1.91 6.54
C MET A 353 -22.61 -0.48 6.22
N VAL A 354 -21.84 0.23 5.41
CA VAL A 354 -22.15 1.60 4.94
C VAL A 354 -21.90 1.70 3.44
N PRO A 355 -22.57 2.62 2.71
CA PRO A 355 -22.22 2.86 1.33
C PRO A 355 -20.76 3.32 1.25
N ALA A 356 -19.92 2.61 0.52
CA ALA A 356 -18.50 2.96 0.38
C ALA A 356 -17.93 2.54 -0.97
N GLU A 357 -18.79 2.53 -1.99
CA GLU A 357 -18.42 2.28 -3.36
C GLU A 357 -18.41 3.58 -4.17
N ASP A 358 -17.44 3.71 -5.07
CA ASP A 358 -17.32 4.83 -5.99
C ASP A 358 -17.27 6.23 -5.32
N LEU A 359 -16.67 6.30 -4.13
CA LEU A 359 -16.52 7.56 -3.39
C LEU A 359 -15.52 8.48 -4.07
N ARG A 360 -15.79 9.78 -4.04
CA ARG A 360 -14.82 10.79 -4.44
C ARG A 360 -13.66 10.79 -3.44
N ILE A 361 -12.43 10.82 -3.96
CA ILE A 361 -11.21 10.92 -3.16
C ILE A 361 -10.27 11.97 -3.73
N VAL A 362 -9.30 12.36 -2.93
CA VAL A 362 -8.06 13.01 -3.39
C VAL A 362 -6.94 11.99 -3.30
N ASP A 363 -6.30 11.69 -4.42
CA ASP A 363 -5.19 10.75 -4.47
C ASP A 363 -3.90 11.34 -3.86
N PHE A 364 -2.84 10.54 -3.79
CA PHE A 364 -1.56 10.98 -3.27
C PHE A 364 -0.99 12.23 -3.96
N THR A 365 -1.25 12.42 -5.25
CA THR A 365 -0.75 13.56 -6.02
C THR A 365 -1.57 14.83 -5.81
N GLY A 366 -2.71 14.73 -5.13
CA GLY A 366 -3.69 15.80 -4.99
C GLY A 366 -4.75 15.81 -6.10
N ALA A 367 -4.73 14.83 -7.01
CA ALA A 367 -5.69 14.74 -8.10
C ALA A 367 -7.00 14.09 -7.62
N PRO A 368 -8.15 14.48 -8.21
CA PRO A 368 -9.41 13.82 -7.92
C PRO A 368 -9.40 12.38 -8.42
N GLY A 369 -9.92 11.45 -7.61
CA GLY A 369 -10.04 10.05 -7.94
C GLY A 369 -11.34 9.44 -7.42
N ARG A 370 -11.44 8.11 -7.55
CA ARG A 370 -12.55 7.31 -7.02
C ARG A 370 -12.01 6.14 -6.19
N GLY A 371 -12.64 5.86 -5.06
CA GLY A 371 -12.26 4.81 -4.11
C GLY A 371 -13.46 3.94 -3.70
N SER A 372 -13.21 2.65 -3.51
CA SER A 372 -14.22 1.63 -3.19
C SER A 372 -13.72 0.66 -2.13
N GLY A 373 -14.63 0.07 -1.35
CA GLY A 373 -14.38 -1.03 -0.43
C GLY A 373 -14.40 -0.65 1.05
N SER A 374 -14.29 -1.66 1.92
CA SER A 374 -14.38 -1.50 3.39
C SER A 374 -13.33 -0.53 3.96
N SER A 375 -12.20 -0.34 3.28
CA SER A 375 -11.21 0.69 3.61
C SER A 375 -11.79 2.10 3.59
N PHE A 376 -12.74 2.36 2.69
CA PHE A 376 -13.43 3.66 2.58
C PHE A 376 -14.71 3.72 3.42
N ALA A 377 -15.24 2.60 3.90
CA ALA A 377 -16.26 2.59 4.94
C ALA A 377 -15.75 3.17 6.27
N VAL A 378 -14.49 2.85 6.61
CA VAL A 378 -13.82 3.31 7.84
C VAL A 378 -13.80 4.84 8.00
N PRO A 379 -13.28 5.65 7.05
CA PRO A 379 -13.23 7.11 7.21
C PRO A 379 -14.63 7.74 7.31
N ARG A 380 -15.65 7.18 6.65
CA ARG A 380 -17.04 7.67 6.77
C ARG A 380 -17.59 7.48 8.17
N VAL A 381 -17.42 6.28 8.72
CA VAL A 381 -17.88 5.99 10.10
C VAL A 381 -17.03 6.72 11.14
N ALA A 382 -15.72 6.88 10.90
CA ALA A 382 -14.87 7.72 11.74
C ALA A 382 -15.26 9.21 11.70
N ALA A 383 -15.69 9.71 10.54
CA ALA A 383 -16.21 11.07 10.39
C ALA A 383 -17.52 11.26 11.17
N LEU A 384 -18.46 10.31 11.07
CA LEU A 384 -19.67 10.31 11.90
C LEU A 384 -19.34 10.29 13.38
N ALA A 385 -18.42 9.42 13.80
CA ALA A 385 -17.96 9.36 15.18
C ALA A 385 -17.38 10.71 15.64
N ALA A 386 -16.62 11.41 14.78
CA ALA A 386 -16.03 12.70 15.10
C ALA A 386 -17.08 13.81 15.22
N ARG A 387 -18.12 13.83 14.36
CA ARG A 387 -19.22 14.80 14.46
C ARG A 387 -20.06 14.57 15.71
N LEU A 388 -20.39 13.32 16.02
CA LEU A 388 -21.12 12.95 17.24
C LEU A 388 -20.34 13.31 18.51
N LEU A 389 -19.03 13.06 18.55
CA LEU A 389 -18.18 13.42 19.68
C LEU A 389 -18.01 14.93 19.83
N ALA A 390 -17.96 15.68 18.72
CA ALA A 390 -17.94 17.14 18.77
C ALA A 390 -19.23 17.71 19.39
N ALA A 391 -20.38 17.13 19.05
CA ALA A 391 -21.67 17.50 19.65
C ALA A 391 -21.83 17.00 21.09
N ASN A 392 -21.11 15.95 21.48
CA ASN A 392 -21.20 15.32 22.81
C ASN A 392 -19.80 15.07 23.41
N PRO A 393 -19.06 16.11 23.84
CA PRO A 393 -17.65 15.97 24.25
C PRO A 393 -17.40 15.03 25.43
N GLY A 394 -18.42 14.78 26.26
CA GLY A 394 -18.37 13.88 27.41
C GLY A 394 -18.58 12.40 27.08
N TRP A 395 -18.96 12.04 25.84
CA TRP A 395 -19.14 10.65 25.46
C TRP A 395 -17.81 9.90 25.46
N ARG A 396 -17.83 8.65 25.93
CA ARG A 396 -16.74 7.68 25.82
C ARG A 396 -17.00 6.77 24.62
N ALA A 397 -16.06 5.88 24.33
CA ALA A 397 -16.16 5.01 23.17
C ALA A 397 -17.44 4.12 23.16
N PRO A 398 -17.93 3.57 24.29
CA PRO A 398 -19.15 2.77 24.30
C PRO A 398 -20.39 3.59 23.96
N GLU A 399 -20.53 4.81 24.49
CA GLU A 399 -21.66 5.68 24.15
C GLU A 399 -21.60 6.09 22.65
N LEU A 400 -20.40 6.37 22.14
CA LEU A 400 -20.19 6.70 20.73
C LEU A 400 -20.51 5.52 19.80
N LYS A 401 -20.02 4.32 20.13
CA LYS A 401 -20.31 3.08 19.39
C LYS A 401 -21.82 2.79 19.40
N ALA A 402 -22.47 2.86 20.56
CA ALA A 402 -23.90 2.64 20.68
C ALA A 402 -24.72 3.64 19.85
N ALA A 403 -24.34 4.93 19.87
CA ALA A 403 -25.00 5.95 19.05
C ALA A 403 -24.88 5.65 17.56
N ILE A 404 -23.72 5.23 17.07
CA ILE A 404 -23.53 4.86 15.66
C ILE A 404 -24.39 3.64 15.32
N LEU A 405 -24.36 2.59 16.15
CA LEU A 405 -25.13 1.37 15.92
C LEU A 405 -26.65 1.60 15.95
N ALA A 406 -27.14 2.55 16.74
CA ALA A 406 -28.55 2.91 16.78
C ALA A 406 -29.09 3.53 15.49
N ARG A 407 -28.20 3.93 14.56
CA ARG A 407 -28.56 4.43 13.21
C ARG A 407 -28.61 3.32 12.17
N ALA A 408 -28.19 2.11 12.52
CA ALA A 408 -28.27 0.97 11.61
C ALA A 408 -29.71 0.50 11.48
N GLN A 409 -30.09 0.15 10.26
CA GLN A 409 -31.38 -0.41 9.90
C GLN A 409 -31.19 -1.76 9.19
N PRO A 410 -32.21 -2.63 9.15
CA PRO A 410 -32.17 -3.81 8.31
C PRO A 410 -31.87 -3.41 6.85
N PRO A 411 -30.96 -4.11 6.15
CA PRO A 411 -30.73 -3.84 4.75
C PRO A 411 -31.98 -4.12 3.91
N PRO A 412 -32.21 -3.39 2.80
CA PRO A 412 -33.30 -3.69 1.89
C PRO A 412 -33.19 -5.12 1.33
N GLY A 413 -34.25 -5.92 1.40
CA GLY A 413 -34.25 -7.30 0.91
C GLY A 413 -35.05 -8.28 1.77
N ASP A 414 -34.72 -9.57 1.66
CA ASP A 414 -35.40 -10.71 2.32
C ASP A 414 -35.14 -10.82 3.83
N GLY A 415 -34.51 -9.81 4.44
CA GLY A 415 -34.34 -9.68 5.89
C GLY A 415 -33.06 -10.33 6.44
N HIS A 416 -32.23 -10.97 5.62
CA HIS A 416 -30.96 -11.54 6.08
C HIS A 416 -29.81 -10.54 5.97
N SER A 417 -29.50 -9.86 7.08
CA SER A 417 -28.27 -9.05 7.16
C SER A 417 -27.00 -9.93 7.13
N PRO A 418 -26.00 -9.60 6.29
CA PRO A 418 -24.71 -10.29 6.28
C PRO A 418 -23.79 -9.87 7.45
N VAL A 419 -24.21 -8.87 8.23
CA VAL A 419 -23.50 -8.27 9.36
C VAL A 419 -24.40 -8.17 10.60
N ARG A 420 -23.82 -7.92 11.77
CA ARG A 420 -24.50 -8.01 13.08
C ARG A 420 -25.68 -7.03 13.25
N HIS A 421 -25.48 -5.75 12.95
CA HIS A 421 -26.44 -4.68 13.23
C HIS A 421 -27.13 -4.11 11.98
N GLY A 422 -26.71 -4.51 10.79
CA GLY A 422 -27.32 -4.11 9.52
C GLY A 422 -26.57 -2.99 8.81
N TRP A 423 -27.34 -2.09 8.20
CA TRP A 423 -26.87 -1.08 7.25
C TRP A 423 -27.09 0.33 7.78
N LEU A 424 -26.06 1.17 7.72
CA LEU A 424 -26.15 2.61 7.96
C LEU A 424 -26.21 3.31 6.60
N ALA A 425 -27.41 3.72 6.19
CA ALA A 425 -27.66 4.23 4.83
C ALA A 425 -27.00 5.57 4.53
N ASP A 426 -26.94 6.47 5.52
CA ASP A 426 -26.30 7.77 5.37
C ASP A 426 -25.37 8.05 6.56
N PRO A 427 -24.06 7.75 6.44
CA PRO A 427 -23.09 8.07 7.49
C PRO A 427 -22.77 9.58 7.56
N THR A 428 -23.34 10.43 6.69
CA THR A 428 -23.20 11.89 6.76
C THR A 428 -24.31 12.55 7.58
N ALA A 429 -25.41 11.83 7.85
CA ALA A 429 -26.51 12.32 8.67
C ALA A 429 -26.20 12.23 10.18
N ASP A 430 -26.24 13.39 10.85
CA ASP A 430 -26.00 13.46 12.30
C ASP A 430 -27.24 13.14 13.13
N ALA A 431 -28.45 13.33 12.57
CA ALA A 431 -29.70 12.97 13.23
C ALA A 431 -29.95 11.45 13.17
N LEU A 432 -30.78 10.94 14.08
CA LEU A 432 -31.35 9.60 13.92
C LEU A 432 -32.38 9.64 12.78
N PRO A 433 -32.46 8.59 11.95
CA PRO A 433 -33.42 8.49 10.85
C PRO A 433 -34.88 8.43 11.31
#